data_AF-A0A2N8M6G9-F1
#
_entry.id   AF-A0A2N8M6G9-F1
#
_cell.length_a   1.000
_cell.length_b   1.000
_cell.length_c   1.000
_cell.angle_alpha   90.00
_cell.angle_beta   90.00
_cell.angle_gamma   90.00
#
_symmetry.space_group_name_H-M   'P 1'
#
loop_
_entity.id
_entity.type
_entity.pdbx_description
1 polymer ?
#
loop_
_entity_poly.entity_id
_entity_poly.type
_entity_poly.pdbx_seq_one_letter_code
_entity_poly.pdbx_strand_id
1 'polypeptide(L)' 'MSDYDVGYGKPPKHAQFKKGVCPNPHGRGKRRDLKVAEILNKVLNAKTEFRERGKLKKASRNRIEHQKVCCIGDQG' A
#
# COMPACT_ATOMS: atom_id res chain seq x y z
N MET A 1 36.10 13.96 27.52
CA MET A 1 35.22 13.92 26.33
C MET A 1 35.62 12.67 25.55
N SER A 2 34.68 11.77 25.23
CA SER A 2 35.03 10.45 24.67
C SER A 2 35.44 10.57 23.20
N ASP A 3 36.72 10.35 22.89
CA ASP A 3 37.30 10.13 21.55
C ASP A 3 36.75 8.86 20.88
N TYR A 4 35.47 8.87 20.53
CA TYR A 4 34.90 7.83 19.68
C TYR A 4 34.90 8.33 18.25
N ASP A 5 35.85 7.82 17.45
CA ASP A 5 35.94 8.11 16.03
C ASP A 5 34.75 7.49 15.28
N VAL A 6 33.92 8.37 14.72
CA VAL A 6 32.70 8.01 13.99
C VAL A 6 33.06 7.78 12.53
N GLY A 7 32.62 6.66 11.97
CA GLY A 7 32.92 6.28 10.59
C GLY A 7 31.97 5.22 10.07
N TYR A 8 32.28 4.65 8.90
CA TYR A 8 31.44 3.60 8.31
C TYR A 8 31.31 2.39 9.25
N GLY A 9 30.07 2.00 9.56
CA GLY A 9 29.79 0.94 10.54
C GLY A 9 30.02 1.29 12.01
N LYS A 10 30.35 2.55 12.33
CA LYS A 10 30.63 3.05 13.69
C LYS A 10 29.73 4.26 14.02
N PRO A 11 28.43 4.04 14.27
CA PRO A 11 27.50 5.13 14.57
C PRO A 11 27.83 5.83 15.90
N PRO A 12 27.54 7.13 16.06
CA PRO A 12 27.80 7.85 17.31
C PRO A 12 27.16 7.20 18.55
N LYS A 13 27.91 7.13 19.67
CA LYS A 13 27.46 6.46 20.91
C LYS A 13 26.12 6.95 21.44
N HIS A 14 25.82 8.25 21.33
CA HIS A 14 24.57 8.83 21.84
C HIS A 14 23.32 8.41 21.04
N ALA A 15 23.50 7.93 19.80
CA ALA A 15 22.42 7.46 18.93
C ALA A 15 22.31 5.93 18.87
N GLN A 16 23.27 5.19 19.44
CA GLN A 16 23.23 3.73 19.49
C GLN A 16 22.10 3.26 20.41
N PHE A 17 21.42 2.18 20.02
CA PHE A 17 20.50 1.50 20.92
C PHE A 17 21.24 0.92 22.11
N LYS A 18 20.64 1.04 23.30
CA LYS A 18 21.21 0.48 24.53
C LYS A 18 21.25 -1.05 24.42
N LYS A 19 22.40 -1.65 24.71
CA LYS A 19 22.56 -3.11 24.71
C LYS A 19 21.53 -3.74 25.66
N GLY A 20 20.81 -4.75 25.19
CA GLY A 20 19.76 -5.44 25.96
C GLY A 20 18.40 -4.74 25.99
N VAL A 21 18.26 -3.56 25.37
CA VAL A 21 16.97 -2.87 25.23
C VAL A 21 16.45 -3.09 23.82
N CYS A 22 15.23 -3.62 23.69
CA CYS A 22 14.53 -3.65 22.42
C CYS A 22 14.04 -2.22 22.10
N PRO A 23 14.52 -1.57 21.03
CA PRO A 23 14.10 -0.21 20.68
C PRO A 23 12.65 -0.15 20.16
N ASN A 24 12.06 -1.28 19.79
CA ASN A 24 10.64 -1.39 19.46
C ASN A 24 9.97 -2.45 20.35
N PRO A 25 9.58 -2.11 21.59
CA PRO A 25 8.96 -3.06 22.53
C PRO A 25 7.67 -3.68 21.99
N HIS A 26 6.92 -2.95 21.17
CA HIS A 26 5.67 -3.42 20.56
C HIS A 26 5.91 -4.31 19.34
N GLY A 27 7.14 -4.36 18.83
CA GLY A 27 7.50 -5.11 17.64
C GLY A 27 6.71 -4.68 16.42
N ARG A 28 6.62 -5.58 15.44
CA ARG A 28 5.69 -5.43 14.32
C ARG A 28 4.32 -5.89 14.79
N GLY A 29 3.30 -5.04 14.69
CA GLY A 29 1.93 -5.40 15.02
C GLY A 29 1.48 -6.68 14.29
N LYS A 30 0.56 -7.43 14.92
CA LYS A 30 0.01 -8.68 14.34
C LYS A 30 -0.59 -8.38 12.96
N ARG A 31 -0.35 -9.27 11.99
CA ARG A 31 -1.06 -9.20 10.71
C ARG A 31 -2.55 -9.40 11.00
N ARG A 32 -3.38 -8.51 10.48
CA ARG A 32 -4.83 -8.74 10.41
C ARG A 32 -5.10 -9.76 9.30
N ASP A 33 -5.94 -10.74 9.60
CA ASP A 33 -6.47 -11.64 8.57
C ASP A 33 -7.43 -10.84 7.71
N LEU A 34 -7.01 -10.50 6.49
CA LEU A 34 -7.91 -9.84 5.54
C LEU A 34 -8.92 -10.86 5.06
N LYS A 35 -10.20 -10.62 5.37
CA LYS A 35 -11.29 -11.43 4.81
C LYS A 35 -11.29 -11.29 3.29
N VAL A 36 -11.60 -12.36 2.57
CA VAL A 36 -11.70 -12.35 1.09
C VAL A 36 -12.60 -11.21 0.62
N ALA A 37 -13.70 -10.95 1.32
CA ALA A 37 -14.60 -9.83 1.04
C ALA A 37 -13.92 -8.46 1.13
N GLU A 38 -13.01 -8.23 2.08
CA GLU A 38 -12.27 -6.96 2.19
C GLU A 38 -11.29 -6.77 1.03
N ILE A 39 -10.61 -7.84 0.63
CA ILE A 39 -9.70 -7.81 -0.53
C ILE A 39 -10.51 -7.50 -1.79
N LEU A 40 -11.61 -8.22 -2.00
CA LEU A 40 -12.49 -8.03 -3.16
C LEU A 40 -13.03 -6.59 -3.22
N ASN A 41 -13.57 -6.08 -2.11
CA ASN A 41 -14.06 -4.71 -2.02
C ASN A 41 -12.97 -3.68 -2.32
N LYS A 42 -11.75 -3.88 -1.80
CA LYS A 42 -10.62 -2.99 -2.08
C LYS A 42 -10.26 -2.99 -3.56
N VAL A 43 -10.22 -4.18 -4.18
CA VAL A 43 -9.88 -4.34 -5.59
C VAL A 43 -10.94 -3.72 -6.50
N LEU A 44 -12.23 -4.00 -6.26
CA LEU A 44 -13.33 -3.51 -7.09
C LEU A 44 -13.52 -1.99 -6.99
N ASN A 45 -13.30 -1.41 -5.80
CA ASN A 45 -13.45 0.02 -5.58
C ASN A 45 -12.19 0.84 -5.92
N ALA A 46 -11.06 0.18 -6.21
CA ALA A 46 -9.86 0.88 -6.64
C ALA A 46 -10.11 1.63 -7.95
N LYS A 47 -9.80 2.94 -7.98
CA LYS A 47 -9.85 3.75 -9.20
C LYS A 47 -8.77 3.26 -10.18
N THR A 48 -9.16 3.04 -11.42
CA THR A 48 -8.27 2.65 -12.52
C THR A 48 -8.57 3.52 -13.73
N GLU A 49 -7.55 3.76 -14.56
CA GLU A 49 -7.70 4.46 -15.83
C GLU A 49 -8.28 3.51 -16.88
N PHE A 50 -9.25 3.98 -17.65
CA PHE A 50 -9.85 3.23 -18.75
C PHE A 50 -10.16 4.15 -19.93
N ARG A 51 -10.18 3.59 -21.13
CA ARG A 51 -10.57 4.32 -22.34
C ARG A 51 -12.02 4.02 -22.65
N GLU A 52 -12.79 5.07 -22.87
CA GLU A 52 -14.19 4.98 -23.30
C GLU A 52 -14.41 5.95 -24.45
N ARG A 53 -14.87 5.44 -25.60
CA ARG A 53 -15.11 6.23 -26.81
C ARG A 53 -13.93 7.15 -27.16
N GLY A 54 -12.71 6.59 -27.08
CA GLY A 54 -11.45 7.29 -27.36
C GLY A 54 -10.94 8.24 -26.27
N LYS A 55 -11.69 8.50 -25.20
CA LYS A 55 -11.28 9.40 -24.10
C LYS A 55 -10.78 8.61 -22.89
N LEU A 56 -9.66 9.05 -22.31
CA LEU A 56 -9.16 8.49 -21.05
C LEU A 56 -9.99 9.02 -19.87
N LYS A 57 -10.49 8.12 -19.03
CA LYS A 57 -11.27 8.42 -17.84
C LYS A 57 -10.78 7.63 -16.65
N LYS A 58 -11.13 8.07 -15.44
CA LYS A 58 -10.84 7.35 -14.18
C LYS A 58 -12.15 6.95 -13.51
N ALA A 59 -12.29 5.66 -13.22
CA ALA A 59 -13.43 5.13 -12.48
C ALA A 59 -13.01 3.90 -11.65
N SER A 60 -13.84 3.49 -10.71
CA SER A 60 -13.67 2.22 -10.00
C SER A 60 -13.86 1.03 -10.95
N ARG A 61 -13.19 -0.09 -10.67
CA ARG A 61 -13.24 -1.28 -11.54
C ARG A 61 -14.66 -1.84 -11.68
N ASN A 62 -15.44 -1.86 -10.60
CA ASN A 62 -16.85 -2.27 -10.67
C ASN A 62 -17.65 -1.42 -11.66
N ARG A 63 -17.51 -0.10 -11.60
CA ARG A 63 -18.21 0.83 -12.49
C ARG A 63 -17.78 0.63 -13.94
N ILE A 64 -16.49 0.42 -14.19
CA ILE A 64 -15.97 0.14 -15.53
C ILE A 64 -16.62 -1.14 -16.07
N GLU A 65 -16.71 -2.19 -15.27
CA GLU A 65 -17.30 -3.46 -15.70
C GLU A 65 -18.80 -3.35 -15.98
N HIS A 66 -19.55 -2.68 -15.09
CA HIS A 66 -20.96 -2.36 -15.34
C HIS A 66 -21.15 -1.55 -16.63
N GLN A 67 -20.30 -0.55 -16.86
CA GLN A 67 -20.37 0.28 -18.07
C GLN A 67 -20.12 -0.54 -19.34
N LYS A 68 -19.14 -1.45 -19.33
CA LYS A 68 -18.86 -2.34 -20.48
C LYS A 68 -20.07 -3.21 -20.80
N VAL A 69 -20.67 -3.85 -19.79
CA VAL A 69 -21.85 -4.71 -19.98
C VAL A 69 -23.00 -3.92 -20.59
N CYS A 70 -23.28 -2.71 -20.08
CA CYS A 70 -24.33 -1.85 -20.63
C CYS A 70 -24.03 -1.40 -22.07
N CYS A 71 -22.78 -1.03 -22.38
CA CYS A 71 -22.39 -0.58 -23.73
C CYS A 71 -22.43 -1.69 -24.80
N ILE A 72 -22.40 -2.96 -24.39
CA ILE A 72 -22.54 -4.10 -25.31
C ILE A 72 -24.02 -4.30 -25.69
N GLY A 73 -24.96 -4.00 -24.79
CA GLY A 73 -26.40 -4.11 -25.03
C GLY A 73 -26.98 -3.06 -25.98
N ASP A 74 -26.35 -1.89 -26.10
CA ASP A 74 -26.81 -0.78 -26.97
C ASP A 74 -26.29 -0.87 -28.42
N GLN A 75 -25.52 -1.92 -28.77
CA GLN A 75 -24.96 -2.13 -30.12
C GLN A 75 -25.67 -3.25 -30.90
N GLY A 76 -26.83 -3.71 -30.42
CA GLY A 76 -27.69 -4.72 -31.06
C GLY A 76 -28.93 -4.11 -31.70
#